data_AF-A0A087XF53-F1
#
_entry.id   AF-A0A087XF53-F1
#
_cell.length_a   1.000
_cell.length_b   1.000
_cell.length_c   1.000
_cell.angle_alpha   90.00
_cell.angle_beta   90.00
_cell.angle_gamma   90.00
#
_symmetry.space_group_name_H-M   'P 1'
#
loop_
_entity.id
_entity.type
_entity.pdbx_description
1 polymer ?
#
loop_
_entity_poly.entity_id
_entity_poly.type
_entity_poly.pdbx_seq_one_letter_code
_entity_poly.pdbx_strand_id
1 'polypeptide(L)'
;MCQRCCSILWHQEMSLMKGGICRPFRPSKYGSIALFTLCSILLLLLYKRNIDWTSVKPTNKVSLKPTAQPVSTCSFDSLSPEELLVFDSLRDVILWPETPSLKSNFSLNDTSDPRQSSFTILPRTGRGNWRVGDQLHVSIRIRDFHGRPKKSGGDVLLARLHNSTFHAGVAGHVVDHRNGSYSAFFSLLWEGRAQVEVVLVHPSEAVTVLQKLTEEQPDRIYFKSLFQSGSVSETTICNVCLTGTQQNFCKYTDLRTGEPWFCFKPHKLDCDARISHAKGGFRQNLQSTEEKLFQCGVNMKVSIPALGPENIDVLPNPKDGKGMTVKAHPSGYYYKGAWQALDGTRVHQFNSSTISQCLKGKAVHIYGDSTVRQWYEYLTNSLPDLNEFDLLTSKQSGPLMALDYVNKILVTFRSHGPPIRFASLPVSQLHYVANELDSVIGGTNTVVVIGVWSHFSTFPVEVYIRRLLNIRKAVVRLLSRAPGTTVVIRTANPKEMTLYESLTNSDWFSLQRDKILREIFRKTNVRLVDAWEMILAHHLPHKLHPESDIVKNMIDVLLSFVCPVADF
;
A
#
# COMPACT_ATOMS: atom_id res chain seq x y z
N MET A 1 1.75 -4.14 -32.33
CA MET A 1 0.55 -4.53 -31.55
C MET A 1 0.79 -4.20 -30.09
N CYS A 2 0.30 -3.04 -29.62
CA CYS A 2 -0.07 -2.75 -28.23
C CYS A 2 -0.51 -1.27 -28.14
N GLN A 3 -1.76 -1.02 -28.51
CA GLN A 3 -2.52 0.17 -28.13
C GLN A 3 -3.87 -0.36 -27.65
N ARG A 4 -4.00 -0.52 -26.33
CA ARG A 4 -5.26 -0.62 -25.56
C ARG A 4 -4.90 -1.11 -24.16
N CYS A 5 -4.76 -0.17 -23.24
CA CYS A 5 -5.07 -0.34 -21.82
C CYS A 5 -4.90 1.02 -21.13
N CYS A 6 -5.84 1.93 -21.36
CA CYS A 6 -6.22 2.93 -20.38
C CYS A 6 -7.75 2.97 -20.37
N SER A 7 -8.32 2.41 -19.30
CA SER A 7 -9.63 2.70 -18.69
C SER A 7 -10.90 2.67 -19.56
N ILE A 8 -11.72 1.62 -19.37
CA ILE A 8 -13.19 1.72 -19.36
C ILE A 8 -13.71 0.90 -18.18
N LEU A 9 -14.38 1.56 -17.22
CA LEU A 9 -15.51 1.03 -16.44
C LEU A 9 -16.07 2.17 -15.55
N TRP A 10 -17.35 2.54 -15.39
CA TRP A 10 -18.67 2.32 -16.03
C TRP A 10 -19.56 3.53 -15.64
N HIS A 11 -20.48 3.93 -16.52
CA HIS A 11 -21.84 4.33 -16.11
C HIS A 11 -22.77 3.89 -17.25
N GLN A 12 -23.78 3.08 -16.91
CA GLN A 12 -24.82 2.58 -17.80
C GLN A 12 -26.17 3.12 -17.32
N GLU A 13 -27.04 3.44 -18.28
CA GLU A 13 -28.47 3.83 -18.30
C GLU A 13 -28.61 5.05 -19.24
N MET A 14 -29.41 5.11 -20.30
CA MET A 14 -30.54 4.34 -20.82
C MET A 14 -30.68 4.52 -22.35
N SER A 15 -31.18 3.45 -22.98
CA SER A 15 -31.87 3.28 -24.29
C SER A 15 -32.15 4.43 -25.27
N LEU A 16 -31.78 4.13 -26.54
CA LEU A 16 -32.57 4.18 -27.80
C LEU A 16 -33.33 5.46 -28.20
N MET A 17 -32.94 6.08 -29.33
CA MET A 17 -33.75 6.13 -30.56
C MET A 17 -33.01 6.81 -31.75
N LYS A 18 -33.52 6.50 -32.94
CA LYS A 18 -32.91 6.58 -34.29
C LYS A 18 -32.82 8.00 -34.88
N GLY A 19 -31.78 8.19 -35.72
CA GLY A 19 -31.76 8.80 -37.06
C GLY A 19 -32.46 10.14 -37.37
N GLY A 20 -31.74 11.07 -38.02
CA GLY A 20 -32.37 12.20 -38.72
C GLY A 20 -31.46 13.35 -39.16
N ILE A 21 -30.96 13.25 -40.40
CA ILE A 21 -30.61 14.24 -41.44
C ILE A 21 -30.70 15.77 -41.12
N CYS A 22 -29.66 16.50 -41.57
CA CYS A 22 -29.52 17.97 -41.58
C CYS A 22 -30.34 18.71 -42.66
N ARG A 23 -30.84 19.91 -42.31
CA ARG A 23 -30.83 21.24 -43.02
C ARG A 23 -32.04 22.11 -42.57
N PRO A 24 -32.08 23.44 -42.80
CA PRO A 24 -31.08 24.50 -42.58
C PRO A 24 -31.63 25.67 -41.72
N PHE A 25 -30.73 26.60 -41.38
CA PHE A 25 -30.86 27.78 -40.52
C PHE A 25 -31.89 28.85 -40.96
N ARG A 26 -32.60 29.43 -39.98
CA ARG A 26 -33.20 30.79 -40.00
C ARG A 26 -32.65 31.60 -38.81
N PRO A 27 -32.40 32.91 -38.93
CA PRO A 27 -31.77 33.71 -37.87
C PRO A 27 -32.77 34.10 -36.77
N SER A 28 -32.35 33.99 -35.50
CA SER A 28 -33.12 34.37 -34.32
C SER A 28 -32.59 35.64 -33.65
N LYS A 29 -33.52 36.46 -33.16
CA LYS A 29 -33.43 37.88 -32.74
C LYS A 29 -32.67 38.14 -31.43
N TYR A 30 -31.60 37.41 -31.12
CA TYR A 30 -30.91 37.51 -29.81
C TYR A 30 -29.47 38.07 -29.85
N GLY A 31 -28.98 38.52 -31.02
CA GLY A 31 -27.62 39.08 -31.14
C GLY A 31 -27.37 40.35 -30.34
N SER A 32 -28.41 41.16 -30.10
CA SER A 32 -28.26 42.46 -29.41
C SER A 32 -28.08 42.33 -27.90
N ILE A 33 -28.62 41.28 -27.26
CA ILE A 33 -28.52 41.09 -25.79
C ILE A 33 -27.13 40.60 -25.39
N ALA A 34 -26.51 39.73 -26.20
CA ALA A 34 -25.18 39.21 -25.95
C ALA A 34 -24.08 40.30 -26.04
N LEU A 35 -24.24 41.28 -26.94
CA LEU A 35 -23.31 42.40 -27.07
C LEU A 35 -23.35 43.35 -25.85
N PHE A 36 -24.55 43.62 -25.31
CA PHE A 36 -24.69 44.46 -24.12
C PHE A 36 -24.05 43.82 -22.87
N THR A 37 -24.26 42.51 -22.67
CA THR A 37 -23.64 41.79 -21.54
C THR A 37 -22.12 41.74 -21.61
N LEU A 38 -21.53 41.62 -22.81
CA LEU A 38 -20.08 41.63 -22.97
C LEU A 38 -19.47 43.01 -22.67
N CYS A 39 -20.15 44.08 -23.08
CA CYS A 39 -19.68 45.46 -22.87
C CYS A 39 -19.70 45.84 -21.37
N SER A 40 -20.72 45.41 -20.63
CA SER A 40 -20.82 45.65 -19.17
C SER A 40 -19.73 44.94 -18.37
N ILE A 41 -19.34 43.73 -18.77
CA ILE A 41 -18.26 42.97 -18.13
C ILE A 41 -16.90 43.65 -18.41
N LEU A 42 -16.68 44.13 -19.63
CA LEU A 42 -15.44 44.84 -19.99
C LEU A 42 -15.27 46.15 -19.22
N LEU A 43 -16.35 46.91 -19.04
CA LEU A 43 -16.37 48.15 -18.25
C LEU A 43 -16.07 47.90 -16.76
N LEU A 44 -16.60 46.82 -16.17
CA LEU A 44 -16.30 46.43 -14.79
C LEU A 44 -14.85 45.98 -14.59
N LEU A 45 -14.26 45.32 -15.60
CA LEU A 45 -12.85 44.90 -15.57
C LEU A 45 -11.90 46.10 -15.75
N LEU A 46 -12.27 47.09 -16.56
CA LEU A 46 -11.53 48.35 -16.70
C LEU A 46 -11.65 49.23 -15.45
N TYR A 47 -12.81 49.24 -14.80
CA TYR A 47 -13.03 49.97 -13.54
C TYR A 47 -12.23 49.37 -12.38
N LYS A 48 -12.14 48.03 -12.26
CA LYS A 48 -11.32 47.37 -11.23
C LYS A 48 -9.81 47.54 -11.43
N ARG A 49 -9.36 47.82 -12.65
CA ARG A 49 -7.93 47.99 -12.96
C ARG A 49 -7.41 49.42 -12.73
N ASN A 50 -8.29 50.37 -12.42
CA ASN A 50 -7.97 51.81 -12.26
C ASN A 50 -8.06 52.31 -10.81
N ILE A 51 -8.07 51.42 -9.81
CA ILE A 51 -7.98 51.81 -8.40
C ILE A 51 -6.56 51.51 -7.90
N ASP A 52 -5.68 52.48 -8.14
CA ASP A 52 -4.36 52.63 -7.55
C ASP A 52 -4.53 53.57 -6.34
N TRP A 53 -4.37 53.07 -5.11
CA TRP A 53 -4.37 53.92 -3.92
C TRP A 53 -2.95 54.16 -3.44
N THR A 54 -2.62 55.44 -3.50
CA THR A 54 -1.42 56.11 -3.08
C THR A 54 -1.08 55.89 -1.61
N SER A 55 0.22 55.84 -1.37
CA SER A 55 0.87 55.68 -0.07
C SER A 55 0.51 56.80 0.92
N VAL A 56 0.22 56.42 2.17
CA VAL A 56 0.38 57.28 3.34
C VAL A 56 1.06 56.47 4.44
N LYS A 57 2.29 56.86 4.80
CA LYS A 57 3.01 56.36 5.99
C LYS A 57 2.49 57.07 7.25
N PRO A 58 2.31 56.34 8.35
CA PRO A 58 2.55 56.87 9.69
C PRO A 58 3.69 56.12 10.38
N THR A 59 4.46 56.91 11.11
CA THR A 59 5.68 56.60 11.83
C THR A 59 5.45 55.74 13.09
N ASN A 60 6.39 54.81 13.28
CA ASN A 60 6.68 53.95 14.43
C ASN A 60 6.10 54.35 15.80
N LYS A 61 5.37 53.41 16.41
CA LYS A 61 5.55 53.05 17.83
C LYS A 61 5.61 51.53 17.94
N VAL A 62 6.80 51.04 18.29
CA VAL A 62 7.09 49.65 18.63
C VAL A 62 6.30 49.30 19.88
N SER A 63 5.34 48.39 19.75
CA SER A 63 4.83 47.60 20.86
C SER A 63 5.04 46.14 20.46
N LEU A 64 6.03 45.52 21.11
CA LEU A 64 6.33 44.09 21.01
C LEU A 64 5.09 43.31 21.48
N LYS A 65 4.21 42.98 20.54
CA LYS A 65 3.29 41.85 20.76
C LYS A 65 4.19 40.60 20.81
N PRO A 66 4.14 39.79 21.88
CA PRO A 66 4.83 38.52 21.89
C PRO A 66 4.30 37.73 20.70
N THR A 67 5.19 37.41 19.77
CA THR A 67 4.93 36.46 18.70
C THR A 67 4.55 35.18 19.41
N ALA A 68 3.27 34.82 19.39
CA ALA A 68 2.81 33.56 19.93
C ALA A 68 3.60 32.48 19.20
N GLN A 69 4.54 31.85 19.92
CA GLN A 69 5.24 30.68 19.41
C GLN A 69 4.16 29.68 18.97
N PRO A 70 4.28 29.06 17.78
CA PRO A 70 3.36 27.98 17.43
C PRO A 70 3.46 26.93 18.52
N VAL A 71 2.40 26.77 19.30
CA VAL A 71 2.30 25.67 20.27
C VAL A 71 2.14 24.40 19.44
N SER A 72 3.28 23.81 19.08
CA SER A 72 3.31 22.49 18.50
C SER A 72 2.89 21.49 19.58
N THR A 73 1.62 21.10 19.57
CA THR A 73 1.17 19.90 20.31
C THR A 73 1.49 18.63 19.51
N CYS A 74 2.21 18.78 18.39
CA CYS A 74 2.47 17.70 17.46
C CYS A 74 3.89 17.19 17.60
N SER A 75 4.00 15.90 17.93
CA SER A 75 5.16 15.10 17.60
C SER A 75 4.66 13.81 16.96
N PHE A 76 5.17 13.49 15.76
CA PHE A 76 5.03 12.14 15.21
C PHE A 76 5.84 11.13 16.04
N ASP A 77 6.82 11.61 16.82
CA ASP A 77 7.66 10.87 17.77
C ASP A 77 6.98 10.71 19.13
N SER A 78 5.77 10.16 19.11
CA SER A 78 4.98 9.92 20.32
C SER A 78 5.21 8.54 20.93
N LEU A 79 6.34 7.90 20.59
CA LEU A 79 6.74 6.57 21.05
C LEU A 79 7.13 6.62 22.53
N SER A 80 6.75 5.60 23.30
CA SER A 80 7.25 5.43 24.67
C SER A 80 8.76 5.09 24.66
N PRO A 81 9.50 5.24 25.78
CA PRO A 81 10.91 4.86 25.85
C PRO A 81 11.18 3.41 25.41
N GLU A 82 10.31 2.47 25.77
CA GLU A 82 10.41 1.07 25.32
C GLU A 82 10.19 0.93 23.81
N GLU A 83 9.24 1.69 23.26
CA GLU A 83 8.94 1.68 21.83
C GLU A 83 10.06 2.34 21.01
N LEU A 84 10.75 3.34 21.57
CA LEU A 84 11.94 3.94 20.98
C LEU A 84 13.09 2.94 20.85
N LEU A 85 13.32 2.09 21.85
CA LEU A 85 14.34 1.04 21.75
C LEU A 85 14.03 0.06 20.60
N VAL A 86 12.75 -0.33 20.45
CA VAL A 86 12.34 -1.17 19.34
C VAL A 86 12.49 -0.41 18.02
N PHE A 87 12.07 0.85 17.97
CA PHE A 87 12.22 1.71 16.79
C PHE A 87 13.67 1.84 16.35
N ASP A 88 14.60 2.11 17.26
CA ASP A 88 16.02 2.21 16.98
C ASP A 88 16.55 0.90 16.39
N SER A 89 16.11 -0.26 16.90
CA SER A 89 16.46 -1.57 16.33
C SER A 89 15.86 -1.84 14.94
N LEU A 90 14.76 -1.16 14.59
CA LEU A 90 14.08 -1.28 13.30
C LEU A 90 14.64 -0.34 12.23
N ARG A 91 15.41 0.69 12.60
CA ARG A 91 16.01 1.63 11.62
C ARG A 91 16.89 0.91 10.61
N ASP A 92 17.70 -0.04 11.06
CA ASP A 92 18.59 -0.81 10.19
C ASP A 92 17.83 -1.70 9.20
N VAL A 93 16.63 -2.16 9.60
CA VAL A 93 15.78 -3.05 8.78
C VAL A 93 15.23 -2.32 7.55
N ILE A 94 14.89 -1.04 7.70
CA ILE A 94 14.35 -0.20 6.62
C ILE A 94 15.38 0.76 6.01
N LEU A 95 16.63 0.72 6.48
CA LEU A 95 17.69 1.58 5.99
C LEU A 95 17.77 1.50 4.47
N TRP A 96 17.52 2.64 3.82
CA TRP A 96 17.67 2.78 2.39
C TRP A 96 19.05 3.36 2.08
N PRO A 97 19.74 2.93 1.02
CA PRO A 97 20.99 3.55 0.59
C PRO A 97 20.82 5.05 0.39
N GLU A 98 21.87 5.81 0.73
CA GLU A 98 21.89 7.24 0.49
C GLU A 98 21.66 7.53 -0.99
N THR A 99 20.65 8.33 -1.28
CA THR A 99 20.28 8.71 -2.64
C THR A 99 20.89 10.06 -3.00
N PRO A 100 21.09 10.36 -4.30
CA PRO A 100 21.66 11.64 -4.72
C PRO A 100 20.85 12.83 -4.23
N SER A 101 21.54 13.88 -3.75
CA SER A 101 20.90 15.16 -3.47
C SER A 101 20.36 15.77 -4.75
N LEU A 102 19.08 16.12 -4.76
CA LEU A 102 18.44 16.77 -5.89
C LEU A 102 18.78 18.26 -5.90
N LYS A 103 19.60 18.67 -6.87
CA LYS A 103 19.80 20.10 -7.15
C LYS A 103 18.48 20.69 -7.64
N SER A 104 18.19 21.94 -7.29
CA SER A 104 16.94 22.63 -7.69
C SER A 104 16.62 22.59 -9.18
N ASN A 105 17.66 22.51 -10.04
CA ASN A 105 17.53 22.44 -11.50
C ASN A 105 18.09 21.12 -12.07
N PHE A 106 17.91 19.98 -11.38
CA PHE A 106 18.34 18.70 -11.93
C PHE A 106 17.63 18.38 -13.26
N SER A 107 18.35 17.70 -14.16
CA SER A 107 17.79 17.23 -15.42
C SER A 107 17.29 15.80 -15.28
N LEU A 108 16.13 15.49 -15.86
CA LEU A 108 15.63 14.12 -15.98
C LEU A 108 16.67 13.21 -16.65
N ASN A 109 17.45 13.75 -17.59
CA ASN A 109 18.40 12.94 -18.35
C ASN A 109 19.59 12.44 -17.52
N ASP A 110 19.83 13.01 -16.33
CA ASP A 110 20.86 12.56 -15.39
C ASP A 110 20.35 11.48 -14.41
N THR A 111 19.07 11.12 -14.51
CA THR A 111 18.39 10.14 -13.65
C THR A 111 18.37 8.76 -14.30
N SER A 112 18.07 7.73 -13.51
CA SER A 112 18.10 6.34 -13.99
C SER A 112 17.11 6.08 -15.13
N ASP A 113 17.62 5.55 -16.24
CA ASP A 113 16.85 5.15 -17.42
C ASP A 113 16.84 3.61 -17.54
N PRO A 114 15.69 2.96 -17.38
CA PRO A 114 15.58 1.51 -17.49
C PRO A 114 15.90 1.00 -18.89
N ARG A 115 15.70 1.79 -19.95
CA ARG A 115 15.94 1.37 -21.35
C ARG A 115 17.41 1.35 -21.73
N GLN A 116 18.21 2.24 -21.13
CA GLN A 116 19.67 2.25 -21.28
C GLN A 116 20.35 1.29 -20.30
N SER A 117 19.68 0.98 -19.19
CA SER A 117 20.15 0.00 -18.21
C SER A 117 20.11 -1.42 -18.76
N SER A 118 20.79 -2.36 -18.09
CA SER A 118 20.76 -3.76 -18.51
C SER A 118 20.99 -4.73 -17.36
N PHE A 119 20.56 -5.98 -17.54
CA PHE A 119 20.94 -7.09 -16.68
C PHE A 119 21.60 -8.22 -17.47
N THR A 120 22.47 -8.99 -16.83
CA THR A 120 23.15 -10.15 -17.40
C THR A 120 23.11 -11.31 -16.43
N ILE A 121 22.71 -12.48 -16.92
CA ILE A 121 22.79 -13.73 -16.17
C ILE A 121 24.26 -14.16 -16.10
N LEU A 122 24.80 -14.31 -14.89
CA LEU A 122 26.18 -14.72 -14.69
C LEU A 122 26.32 -16.24 -14.83
N PRO A 123 27.46 -16.76 -15.29
CA PRO A 123 27.68 -18.20 -15.41
C PRO A 123 27.54 -18.93 -14.08
N ARG A 124 27.04 -20.17 -14.15
CA ARG A 124 26.92 -21.06 -12.97
C ARG A 124 28.29 -21.26 -12.31
N THR A 125 28.33 -21.06 -10.99
CA THR A 125 29.52 -21.37 -10.18
C THR A 125 29.85 -22.86 -10.29
N GLY A 126 31.09 -23.20 -10.64
CA GLY A 126 31.52 -24.59 -10.84
C GLY A 126 31.44 -25.13 -12.28
N ARG A 127 31.01 -24.31 -13.26
CA ARG A 127 30.78 -24.69 -14.68
C ARG A 127 29.67 -25.75 -14.86
N GLY A 128 29.05 -25.78 -16.03
CA GLY A 128 27.98 -26.74 -16.39
C GLY A 128 26.56 -26.15 -16.40
N ASN A 129 25.57 -27.02 -16.62
CA ASN A 129 24.15 -26.65 -16.76
C ASN A 129 23.52 -26.32 -15.40
N TRP A 130 22.53 -25.42 -15.40
CA TRP A 130 21.72 -25.10 -14.23
C TRP A 130 20.88 -26.29 -13.79
N ARG A 131 20.69 -26.43 -12.47
CA ARG A 131 19.94 -27.52 -11.85
C ARG A 131 19.03 -26.99 -10.74
N VAL A 132 17.95 -27.73 -10.48
CA VAL A 132 17.10 -27.47 -9.31
C VAL A 132 17.95 -27.55 -8.03
N GLY A 133 17.80 -26.56 -7.17
CA GLY A 133 18.62 -26.36 -5.95
C GLY A 133 19.80 -25.41 -6.13
N ASP A 134 20.19 -25.07 -7.36
CA ASP A 134 21.20 -24.03 -7.59
C ASP A 134 20.65 -22.64 -7.24
N GLN A 135 21.59 -21.68 -7.13
CA GLN A 135 21.28 -20.27 -7.05
C GLN A 135 21.76 -19.53 -8.31
N LEU A 136 20.81 -18.89 -9.00
CA LEU A 136 21.09 -18.01 -10.13
C LEU A 136 21.54 -16.63 -9.63
N HIS A 137 22.63 -16.12 -10.20
CA HIS A 137 23.13 -14.78 -9.94
C HIS A 137 23.01 -13.92 -11.20
N VAL A 138 22.29 -12.81 -11.08
CA VAL A 138 22.11 -11.81 -12.14
C VAL A 138 22.81 -10.52 -11.74
N SER A 139 23.65 -9.98 -12.63
CA SER A 139 24.25 -8.66 -12.49
C SER A 139 23.37 -7.63 -13.19
N ILE A 140 23.08 -6.50 -12.52
CA ILE A 140 22.28 -5.41 -13.06
C ILE A 140 23.14 -4.14 -13.06
N ARG A 141 23.10 -3.39 -14.15
CA ARG A 141 23.82 -2.12 -14.30
C ARG A 141 22.84 -1.02 -14.68
N ILE A 142 22.72 -0.02 -13.83
CA ILE A 142 21.85 1.13 -14.07
C ILE A 142 22.63 2.23 -14.78
N ARG A 143 22.01 2.81 -15.80
CA ARG A 143 22.52 3.93 -16.57
C ARG A 143 21.52 5.07 -16.57
N ASP A 144 22.00 6.27 -16.81
CA ASP A 144 21.13 7.43 -17.06
C ASP A 144 20.64 7.48 -18.52
N PHE A 145 19.80 8.47 -18.86
CA PHE A 145 19.27 8.64 -20.21
C PHE A 145 20.34 8.98 -21.25
N HIS A 146 21.51 9.44 -20.81
CA HIS A 146 22.69 9.64 -21.66
C HIS A 146 23.52 8.36 -21.84
N GLY A 147 23.09 7.23 -21.26
CA GLY A 147 23.79 5.96 -21.31
C GLY A 147 25.04 5.92 -20.42
N ARG A 148 25.24 6.88 -19.51
CA ARG A 148 26.37 6.88 -18.58
C ARG A 148 26.03 5.99 -17.38
N PRO A 149 26.96 5.15 -16.89
CA PRO A 149 26.74 4.38 -15.67
C PRO A 149 26.43 5.28 -14.48
N LYS A 150 25.39 4.91 -13.70
CA LYS A 150 25.14 5.55 -12.41
C LYS A 150 26.32 5.30 -11.48
N LYS A 151 26.58 6.26 -10.59
CA LYS A 151 27.67 6.19 -9.59
C LYS A 151 27.16 5.97 -8.16
N SER A 152 25.85 5.96 -7.99
CA SER A 152 25.14 5.81 -6.72
C SER A 152 24.09 4.71 -6.87
N GLY A 153 23.76 4.07 -5.75
CA GLY A 153 22.60 3.17 -5.66
C GLY A 153 21.31 3.92 -5.34
N GLY A 154 20.39 3.22 -4.68
CA GLY A 154 19.13 3.76 -4.16
C GLY A 154 17.94 3.62 -5.10
N ASP A 155 18.11 3.05 -6.30
CA ASP A 155 17.01 2.70 -7.18
C ASP A 155 16.17 1.58 -6.58
N VAL A 156 14.86 1.65 -6.77
CA VAL A 156 13.93 0.62 -6.31
C VAL A 156 13.77 -0.38 -7.44
N LEU A 157 14.32 -1.57 -7.26
CA LEU A 157 14.23 -2.66 -8.23
C LEU A 157 13.41 -3.82 -7.66
N LEU A 158 12.58 -4.42 -8.50
CA LEU A 158 11.99 -5.73 -8.23
C LEU A 158 12.49 -6.70 -9.29
N ALA A 159 12.71 -7.94 -8.87
CA ALA A 159 13.17 -8.98 -9.76
C ALA A 159 12.38 -10.25 -9.50
N ARG A 160 12.06 -10.99 -10.56
CA ARG A 160 11.43 -12.30 -10.47
C ARG A 160 12.03 -13.24 -11.50
N LEU A 161 11.99 -14.53 -11.20
CA LEU A 161 12.25 -15.59 -12.15
C LEU A 161 10.91 -16.28 -12.42
N HIS A 162 10.52 -16.48 -13.67
CA HIS A 162 9.20 -17.01 -14.00
C HIS A 162 9.19 -17.91 -15.24
N ASN A 163 8.11 -18.66 -15.40
CA ASN A 163 7.78 -19.40 -16.62
C ASN A 163 6.26 -19.33 -16.84
N SER A 164 5.85 -18.77 -17.97
CA SER A 164 4.42 -18.60 -18.29
C SER A 164 3.72 -19.92 -18.61
N THR A 165 4.40 -20.87 -19.27
CA THR A 165 3.84 -22.18 -19.65
C THR A 165 3.46 -23.04 -18.44
N PHE A 166 4.30 -23.05 -17.41
CA PHE A 166 4.06 -23.80 -16.17
C PHE A 166 3.40 -22.97 -15.09
N HIS A 167 3.05 -21.70 -15.34
CA HIS A 167 2.63 -20.74 -14.32
C HIS A 167 3.53 -20.84 -13.07
N ALA A 168 4.84 -20.87 -13.29
CA ALA A 168 5.84 -20.98 -12.25
C ALA A 168 6.51 -19.62 -12.03
N GLY A 169 6.91 -19.34 -10.79
CA GLY A 169 7.64 -18.12 -10.51
C GLY A 169 8.11 -17.99 -9.07
N VAL A 170 9.17 -17.22 -8.87
CA VAL A 170 9.79 -16.96 -7.57
C VAL A 170 10.30 -15.52 -7.52
N ALA A 171 10.15 -14.88 -6.37
CA ALA A 171 10.70 -13.55 -6.11
C ALA A 171 12.23 -13.60 -6.03
N GLY A 172 12.89 -12.59 -6.60
CA GLY A 172 14.34 -12.42 -6.52
C GLY A 172 14.76 -11.56 -5.34
N HIS A 173 15.89 -11.92 -4.72
CA HIS A 173 16.52 -11.08 -3.71
C HIS A 173 17.47 -10.08 -4.38
N VAL A 174 17.11 -8.79 -4.34
CA VAL A 174 17.93 -7.71 -4.92
C VAL A 174 18.87 -7.11 -3.87
N VAL A 175 20.14 -6.96 -4.22
CA VAL A 175 21.19 -6.32 -3.43
C VAL A 175 21.74 -5.13 -4.20
N ASP A 176 21.72 -3.96 -3.57
CA ASP A 176 22.33 -2.73 -4.07
C ASP A 176 23.79 -2.62 -3.63
N HIS A 177 24.71 -2.47 -4.59
CA HIS A 177 26.14 -2.31 -4.33
C HIS A 177 26.56 -0.84 -4.12
N ARG A 178 25.58 0.08 -4.06
CA ARG A 178 25.70 1.52 -3.77
C ARG A 178 26.53 2.30 -4.78
N ASN A 179 26.73 1.75 -5.97
CA ASN A 179 27.60 2.32 -7.00
C ASN A 179 26.95 2.31 -8.40
N GLY A 180 25.63 2.19 -8.48
CA GLY A 180 24.87 2.07 -9.73
C GLY A 180 24.80 0.66 -10.30
N SER A 181 25.37 -0.33 -9.60
CA SER A 181 25.22 -1.75 -9.92
C SER A 181 24.47 -2.48 -8.81
N TYR A 182 23.73 -3.52 -9.22
CA TYR A 182 22.93 -4.35 -8.34
C TYR A 182 23.16 -5.82 -8.66
N SER A 183 22.77 -6.70 -7.74
CA SER A 183 22.66 -8.13 -8.00
C SER A 183 21.28 -8.64 -7.63
N ALA A 184 20.72 -9.51 -8.47
CA ALA A 184 19.54 -10.28 -8.11
C ALA A 184 19.93 -11.75 -7.96
N PHE A 185 19.47 -12.37 -6.88
CA PHE A 185 19.69 -13.78 -6.57
C PHE A 185 18.35 -14.53 -6.60
N PHE A 186 18.32 -15.68 -7.27
CA PHE A 186 17.12 -16.53 -7.35
C PHE A 186 17.47 -17.97 -6.98
N SER A 187 16.62 -18.61 -6.20
CA SER A 187 16.68 -20.05 -5.98
C SER A 187 16.00 -20.77 -7.14
N LEU A 188 16.66 -21.77 -7.74
CA LEU A 188 16.10 -22.55 -8.84
C LEU A 188 15.24 -23.69 -8.28
N LEU A 189 13.91 -23.55 -8.40
CA LEU A 189 12.94 -24.37 -7.66
C LEU A 189 12.10 -25.29 -8.55
N TRP A 190 12.25 -25.23 -9.86
CA TRP A 190 11.56 -26.11 -10.80
C TRP A 190 12.45 -26.51 -11.98
N GLU A 191 12.15 -27.65 -12.58
CA GLU A 191 12.75 -28.12 -13.82
C GLU A 191 12.12 -27.42 -15.03
N GLY A 192 12.95 -27.11 -16.03
CA GLY A 192 12.55 -26.53 -17.30
C GLY A 192 13.05 -25.11 -17.51
N ARG A 193 12.52 -24.44 -18.53
CA ARG A 193 12.90 -23.07 -18.87
C ARG A 193 12.49 -22.10 -17.76
N ALA A 194 13.34 -21.14 -17.45
CA ALA A 194 13.06 -20.05 -16.52
C ALA A 194 13.57 -18.72 -17.09
N GLN A 195 12.72 -17.68 -17.03
CA GLN A 195 12.98 -16.35 -17.54
C GLN A 195 13.21 -15.37 -16.39
N VAL A 196 14.27 -14.57 -16.48
CA VAL A 196 14.55 -13.48 -15.54
C VAL A 196 13.81 -12.23 -16.00
N GLU A 197 13.13 -11.57 -15.07
CA GLU A 197 12.60 -10.23 -15.26
C GLU A 197 13.11 -9.31 -14.15
N VAL A 198 13.58 -8.12 -14.54
CA VAL A 198 14.00 -7.06 -13.62
C VAL A 198 13.22 -5.79 -13.98
N VAL A 199 12.60 -5.17 -13.00
CA VAL A 199 11.78 -3.96 -13.16
C VAL A 199 12.36 -2.83 -12.33
N LEU A 200 12.61 -1.69 -12.98
CA LEU A 200 12.84 -0.43 -12.30
C LEU A 200 11.48 0.11 -11.81
N VAL A 201 11.28 0.09 -10.50
CA VAL A 201 10.08 0.64 -9.86
C VAL A 201 10.20 2.15 -9.74
N HIS A 202 11.31 2.65 -9.20
CA HIS A 202 11.62 4.07 -9.06
C HIS A 202 13.12 4.32 -9.24
N PRO A 203 13.52 5.43 -9.91
CA PRO A 203 14.90 5.87 -9.88
C PRO A 203 15.28 6.36 -8.48
N SER A 204 16.57 6.31 -8.14
CA SER A 204 17.10 6.79 -6.85
C SER A 204 16.68 8.24 -6.52
N GLU A 205 16.58 9.08 -7.54
CA GLU A 205 16.11 10.47 -7.43
C GLU A 205 14.65 10.57 -7.00
N ALA A 206 13.78 9.68 -7.50
CA ALA A 206 12.39 9.64 -7.07
C ALA A 206 12.31 9.28 -5.58
N VAL A 207 13.19 8.38 -5.10
CA VAL A 207 13.26 8.02 -3.68
C VAL A 207 13.63 9.24 -2.83
N THR A 208 14.60 10.06 -3.26
CA THR A 208 14.94 11.33 -2.59
C THR A 208 13.69 12.22 -2.42
N VAL A 209 12.88 12.34 -3.47
CA VAL A 209 11.61 13.09 -3.40
C VAL A 209 10.61 12.46 -2.44
N LEU A 210 10.44 11.14 -2.48
CA LEU A 210 9.50 10.42 -1.60
C LEU A 210 9.88 10.55 -0.12
N GLN A 211 11.18 10.54 0.19
CA GLN A 211 11.72 10.81 1.53
C GLN A 211 11.38 12.24 1.97
N LYS A 212 11.77 13.23 1.17
CA LYS A 212 11.47 14.66 1.41
C LYS A 212 9.99 14.90 1.67
N LEU A 213 9.10 14.33 0.85
CA LEU A 213 7.65 14.48 1.02
C LEU A 213 7.12 13.87 2.32
N THR A 214 7.76 12.84 2.85
CA THR A 214 7.36 12.22 4.12
C THR A 214 7.78 13.08 5.31
N GLU A 215 8.94 13.74 5.22
CA GLU A 215 9.47 14.64 6.24
C GLU A 215 8.74 15.99 6.24
N GLU A 216 8.62 16.63 5.07
CA GLU A 216 8.07 17.98 4.93
C GLU A 216 6.54 18.00 4.88
N GLN A 217 5.92 16.91 4.41
CA GLN A 217 4.47 16.86 4.13
C GLN A 217 3.83 15.53 4.57
N PRO A 218 3.97 15.14 5.85
CA PRO A 218 3.39 13.90 6.37
C PRO A 218 1.85 13.89 6.34
N ASP A 219 1.23 15.08 6.39
CA ASP A 219 -0.22 15.31 6.34
C ASP A 219 -0.75 15.55 4.91
N ARG A 220 0.06 15.27 3.87
CA ARG A 220 -0.36 15.45 2.47
C ARG A 220 -1.63 14.68 2.11
N ILE A 221 -1.92 13.59 2.82
CA ILE A 221 -3.29 13.10 2.95
C ILE A 221 -3.86 13.61 4.27
N TYR A 222 -4.94 14.36 4.19
CA TYR A 222 -5.64 14.90 5.33
C TYR A 222 -7.05 14.33 5.40
N PHE A 223 -7.60 14.33 6.62
CA PHE A 223 -8.91 13.75 6.92
C PHE A 223 -9.86 14.84 7.36
N LYS A 224 -11.15 14.53 7.36
CA LYS A 224 -12.20 15.43 7.85
C LYS A 224 -13.17 14.65 8.73
N SER A 225 -13.80 15.35 9.65
CA SER A 225 -14.95 14.83 10.41
C SER A 225 -16.09 15.82 10.33
N LEU A 226 -17.31 15.30 10.17
CA LEU A 226 -18.53 16.07 10.33
C LEU A 226 -18.87 16.13 11.82
N PHE A 227 -19.23 17.32 12.28
CA PHE A 227 -19.78 17.60 13.59
C PHE A 227 -21.21 18.07 13.42
N GLN A 228 -22.13 17.59 14.25
CA GLN A 228 -23.54 17.92 14.14
C GLN A 228 -24.23 17.96 15.51
N SER A 229 -25.01 19.02 15.74
CA SER A 229 -25.95 19.11 16.85
C SER A 229 -27.23 19.82 16.36
N GLY A 230 -28.34 19.09 16.36
CA GLY A 230 -29.60 19.54 15.75
C GLY A 230 -29.42 19.91 14.27
N SER A 231 -29.77 21.15 13.91
CA SER A 231 -29.64 21.69 12.56
C SER A 231 -28.26 22.30 12.24
N VAL A 232 -27.39 22.45 13.25
CA VAL A 232 -26.05 23.02 13.06
C VAL A 232 -25.09 21.89 12.70
N SER A 233 -24.36 22.07 11.59
CA SER A 233 -23.30 21.16 11.19
C SER A 233 -22.05 21.92 10.73
N GLU A 234 -20.88 21.38 11.08
CA GLU A 234 -19.58 21.91 10.68
C GLU A 234 -18.65 20.76 10.33
N THR A 235 -17.83 20.91 9.29
CA THR A 235 -16.81 19.93 8.93
C THR A 235 -15.44 20.51 9.20
N THR A 236 -14.62 19.84 10.01
CA THR A 236 -13.25 20.28 10.30
C THR A 236 -12.23 19.24 9.89
N ILE A 237 -10.97 19.67 9.73
CA ILE A 237 -9.86 18.79 9.37
C ILE A 237 -9.43 17.99 10.61
N CYS A 238 -9.12 16.73 10.39
CA CYS A 238 -8.57 15.80 11.37
C CYS A 238 -7.30 15.15 10.85
N ASN A 239 -6.40 14.79 11.74
CA ASN A 239 -5.21 14.00 11.42
C ASN A 239 -4.54 13.41 12.67
N VAL A 240 -3.51 12.59 12.45
CA VAL A 240 -2.60 12.06 13.48
C VAL A 240 -1.89 13.21 14.22
N CYS A 241 -1.56 14.26 13.48
CA CYS A 241 -0.93 15.48 13.96
C CYS A 241 -1.52 16.68 13.23
N LEU A 242 -1.84 17.74 13.97
CA LEU A 242 -2.29 19.01 13.42
C LEU A 242 -1.34 20.12 13.88
N THR A 243 -0.92 20.98 12.96
CA THR A 243 -0.13 22.18 13.25
C THR A 243 -1.01 23.42 13.10
N GLY A 244 -0.95 24.32 14.08
CA GLY A 244 -1.73 25.56 14.08
C GLY A 244 -1.27 26.52 15.17
N THR A 245 -1.25 27.82 14.86
CA THR A 245 -0.70 28.86 15.74
C THR A 245 -1.64 29.29 16.87
N GLN A 246 -2.96 29.02 16.78
CA GLN A 246 -3.96 29.56 17.72
C GLN A 246 -5.32 28.83 17.72
N GLN A 247 -5.41 27.58 17.25
CA GLN A 247 -6.69 26.86 17.18
C GLN A 247 -6.87 25.88 18.33
N ASN A 248 -8.05 25.89 18.97
CA ASN A 248 -8.45 24.84 19.89
C ASN A 248 -8.60 23.52 19.12
N PHE A 249 -8.16 22.41 19.72
CA PHE A 249 -8.25 21.09 19.12
C PHE A 249 -9.16 20.18 19.94
N CYS A 250 -9.86 19.29 19.25
CA CYS A 250 -10.54 18.15 19.85
C CYS A 250 -9.57 16.95 19.86
N LYS A 251 -9.32 16.39 21.05
CA LYS A 251 -8.45 15.23 21.26
C LYS A 251 -9.29 13.95 21.32
N TYR A 252 -9.03 13.04 20.38
CA TYR A 252 -9.64 11.71 20.31
C TYR A 252 -8.60 10.61 20.42
N THR A 253 -7.55 10.85 21.21
CA THR A 253 -6.54 9.85 21.51
C THR A 253 -7.21 8.62 22.14
N ASP A 254 -6.91 7.44 21.63
CA ASP A 254 -7.46 6.21 22.17
C ASP A 254 -7.00 5.99 23.61
N LEU A 255 -7.94 5.73 24.51
CA LEU A 255 -7.62 5.58 25.93
C LEU A 255 -6.86 4.29 26.26
N ARG A 256 -6.97 3.25 25.42
CA ARG A 256 -6.37 1.93 25.68
C ARG A 256 -4.98 1.78 25.07
N THR A 257 -4.79 2.35 23.88
CA THR A 257 -3.58 2.20 23.07
C THR A 257 -2.76 3.50 22.96
N GLY A 258 -3.33 4.62 23.40
CA GLY A 258 -2.72 5.94 23.28
C GLY A 258 -2.64 6.46 21.84
N GLU A 259 -3.29 5.81 20.88
CA GLU A 259 -3.21 6.13 19.45
C GLU A 259 -3.72 7.56 19.20
N PRO A 260 -2.86 8.46 18.67
CA PRO A 260 -3.21 9.86 18.53
C PRO A 260 -4.19 10.10 17.39
N TRP A 261 -5.23 10.89 17.67
CA TRP A 261 -6.13 11.40 16.66
C TRP A 261 -6.70 12.74 17.10
N PHE A 262 -6.62 13.75 16.24
CA PHE A 262 -7.02 15.11 16.56
C PHE A 262 -7.86 15.69 15.43
N CYS A 263 -8.78 16.60 15.78
CA CYS A 263 -9.48 17.46 14.83
C CYS A 263 -9.37 18.92 15.28
N PHE A 264 -9.41 19.87 14.35
CA PHE A 264 -9.66 21.26 14.75
C PHE A 264 -11.06 21.37 15.38
N LYS A 265 -11.18 22.14 16.47
CA LYS A 265 -12.48 22.36 17.12
C LYS A 265 -13.39 23.16 16.17
N PRO A 266 -14.62 22.69 15.88
CA PRO A 266 -15.60 23.48 15.12
C PRO A 266 -15.95 24.78 15.86
N HIS A 267 -16.39 25.81 15.14
CA HIS A 267 -16.55 27.14 15.74
C HIS A 267 -17.78 27.24 16.64
N LYS A 268 -18.87 26.54 16.29
CA LYS A 268 -20.18 26.61 16.95
C LYS A 268 -20.55 25.33 17.68
N LEU A 269 -19.77 24.27 17.54
CA LEU A 269 -20.04 22.95 18.11
C LEU A 269 -18.96 22.54 19.10
N ASP A 270 -19.32 21.66 20.03
CA ASP A 270 -18.38 21.01 20.92
C ASP A 270 -17.79 19.74 20.30
N CYS A 271 -16.73 19.22 20.93
CA CYS A 271 -15.97 18.09 20.41
C CYS A 271 -16.76 16.76 20.47
N ASP A 272 -17.75 16.66 21.35
CA ASP A 272 -18.65 15.51 21.46
C ASP A 272 -19.63 15.41 20.30
N ALA A 273 -19.88 16.50 19.57
CA ALA A 273 -20.75 16.53 18.40
C ALA A 273 -20.17 15.83 17.16
N ARG A 274 -19.00 15.18 17.25
CA ARG A 274 -18.35 14.49 16.12
C ARG A 274 -19.13 13.23 15.74
N ILE A 275 -19.52 13.12 14.47
CA ILE A 275 -20.35 11.98 13.99
C ILE A 275 -19.68 11.12 12.92
N SER A 276 -18.77 11.66 12.11
CA SER A 276 -18.13 10.90 11.03
C SER A 276 -16.62 11.06 10.96
N HIS A 277 -15.99 10.21 10.15
CA HIS A 277 -14.62 10.33 9.67
C HIS A 277 -14.59 10.06 8.18
N ALA A 278 -13.79 10.82 7.44
CA ALA A 278 -13.57 10.59 6.02
C ALA A 278 -12.17 11.00 5.59
N LYS A 279 -11.64 10.37 4.53
CA LYS A 279 -10.55 10.94 3.75
C LYS A 279 -11.00 12.31 3.20
N GLY A 280 -10.26 13.35 3.54
CA GLY A 280 -10.57 14.72 3.15
C GLY A 280 -10.05 15.05 1.75
N GLY A 281 -8.78 14.73 1.48
CA GLY A 281 -8.16 14.98 0.18
C GLY A 281 -6.68 14.66 0.17
N PHE A 282 -6.04 15.01 -0.95
CA PHE A 282 -4.61 14.87 -1.17
C PHE A 282 -4.04 16.22 -1.64
N ARG A 283 -2.95 16.66 -1.02
CA ARG A 283 -2.19 17.85 -1.40
C ARG A 283 -0.95 17.41 -2.16
N GLN A 284 -0.92 17.69 -3.46
CA GLN A 284 0.24 17.42 -4.31
C GLN A 284 1.13 18.67 -4.35
N ASN A 285 2.05 18.82 -3.39
CA ASN A 285 3.06 19.88 -3.48
C ASN A 285 4.37 19.27 -3.98
N LEU A 286 4.48 19.21 -5.31
CA LEU A 286 5.61 18.66 -6.04
C LEU A 286 6.10 19.70 -7.05
N GLN A 287 7.42 19.86 -7.21
CA GLN A 287 7.94 20.71 -8.27
C GLN A 287 7.73 20.06 -9.63
N SER A 288 7.57 20.87 -10.69
CA SER A 288 7.34 20.36 -12.05
C SER A 288 8.48 19.49 -12.59
N THR A 289 9.71 19.71 -12.12
CA THR A 289 10.88 18.88 -12.42
C THR A 289 10.83 17.54 -11.67
N GLU A 290 10.41 17.54 -10.41
CA GLU A 290 10.26 16.34 -9.59
C GLU A 290 9.14 15.42 -10.10
N GLU A 291 8.06 15.98 -10.63
CA GLU A 291 6.97 15.20 -11.24
C GLU A 291 7.45 14.29 -12.37
N LYS A 292 8.47 14.73 -13.11
CA LYS A 292 9.04 13.95 -14.22
C LYS A 292 9.75 12.66 -13.76
N LEU A 293 10.05 12.52 -12.47
CA LEU A 293 10.63 11.30 -11.89
C LEU A 293 9.60 10.16 -11.74
N PHE A 294 8.31 10.43 -11.95
CA PHE A 294 7.21 9.49 -11.73
C PHE A 294 6.43 9.22 -13.02
N GLN A 295 7.13 9.00 -14.13
CA GLN A 295 6.53 8.77 -15.44
C GLN A 295 6.39 7.27 -15.73
N CYS A 296 5.14 6.80 -15.76
CA CYS A 296 4.80 5.43 -16.10
C CYS A 296 5.27 5.07 -17.52
N GLY A 297 5.96 3.93 -17.68
CA GLY A 297 6.47 3.47 -18.98
C GLY A 297 7.75 4.19 -19.46
N VAL A 298 8.26 5.14 -18.68
CA VAL A 298 9.51 5.87 -18.95
C VAL A 298 10.55 5.52 -17.88
N ASN A 299 10.34 5.91 -16.63
CA ASN A 299 11.27 5.68 -15.51
C ASN A 299 10.61 5.06 -14.28
N MET A 300 9.32 4.75 -14.36
CA MET A 300 8.56 4.13 -13.28
C MET A 300 7.83 2.89 -13.80
N LYS A 301 8.03 1.76 -13.11
CA LYS A 301 7.46 0.44 -13.47
C LYS A 301 7.82 0.00 -14.88
N VAL A 302 9.11 0.03 -15.20
CA VAL A 302 9.61 -0.33 -16.53
C VAL A 302 10.62 -1.47 -16.42
N SER A 303 10.45 -2.49 -17.26
CA SER A 303 11.39 -3.61 -17.33
C SER A 303 12.75 -3.16 -17.87
N ILE A 304 13.82 -3.63 -17.25
CA ILE A 304 15.20 -3.44 -17.68
C ILE A 304 15.53 -4.55 -18.68
N PRO A 305 16.09 -4.24 -19.86
CA PRO A 305 16.38 -5.26 -20.87
C PRO A 305 17.58 -6.15 -20.48
N ALA A 306 17.58 -7.39 -20.97
CA ALA A 306 18.71 -8.28 -20.85
C ALA A 306 19.83 -7.90 -21.83
N LEU A 307 21.07 -7.93 -21.36
CA LEU A 307 22.26 -7.97 -22.20
C LEU A 307 22.68 -9.43 -22.34
N GLY A 308 22.14 -10.10 -23.37
CA GLY A 308 22.34 -11.53 -23.64
C GLY A 308 21.08 -12.36 -23.38
N PRO A 309 21.22 -13.67 -23.05
CA PRO A 309 20.06 -14.51 -22.78
C PRO A 309 19.36 -14.07 -21.48
N GLU A 310 18.04 -13.92 -21.56
CA GLU A 310 17.15 -13.68 -20.42
C GLU A 310 16.59 -14.98 -19.83
N ASN A 311 16.81 -16.10 -20.52
CA ASN A 311 16.29 -17.42 -20.18
C ASN A 311 17.42 -18.40 -19.86
N ILE A 312 17.16 -19.32 -18.94
CA ILE A 312 17.99 -20.48 -18.66
C ILE A 312 17.15 -21.76 -18.73
N ASP A 313 17.80 -22.89 -19.00
CA ASP A 313 17.19 -24.20 -18.87
C ASP A 313 17.70 -24.88 -17.59
N VAL A 314 16.77 -25.26 -16.72
CA VAL A 314 17.05 -25.87 -15.41
C VAL A 314 16.82 -27.37 -15.50
N LEU A 315 17.86 -28.15 -15.20
CA LEU A 315 17.81 -29.61 -15.18
C LEU A 315 17.36 -30.16 -13.82
N PRO A 316 16.93 -31.43 -13.74
CA PRO A 316 16.63 -32.09 -12.48
C PRO A 316 17.78 -32.06 -11.48
N ASN A 317 17.41 -32.08 -10.19
CA ASN A 317 18.35 -32.19 -9.07
C ASN A 317 19.02 -33.59 -9.07
N PRO A 318 20.35 -33.70 -8.96
CA PRO A 318 21.00 -34.98 -8.64
C PRO A 318 20.56 -35.44 -7.24
N LYS A 319 20.38 -36.75 -7.07
CA LYS A 319 19.89 -37.35 -5.80
C LYS A 319 20.81 -37.09 -4.58
N ASP A 320 22.01 -36.53 -4.76
CA ASP A 320 23.05 -36.40 -3.75
C ASP A 320 23.72 -35.00 -3.71
N GLY A 321 22.93 -33.92 -3.70
CA GLY A 321 23.45 -32.55 -3.65
C GLY A 321 23.77 -32.05 -2.23
N LYS A 322 25.05 -31.83 -1.91
CA LYS A 322 25.48 -31.01 -0.75
C LYS A 322 24.98 -29.57 -0.96
N GLY A 323 24.24 -29.03 0.02
CA GLY A 323 23.67 -27.69 -0.06
C GLY A 323 24.72 -26.59 -0.25
N MET A 324 24.56 -25.78 -1.29
CA MET A 324 25.28 -24.51 -1.44
C MET A 324 24.78 -23.51 -0.39
N THR A 325 25.64 -22.59 0.04
CA THR A 325 25.23 -21.43 0.85
C THR A 325 24.30 -20.54 0.01
N VAL A 326 23.00 -20.58 0.32
CA VAL A 326 21.97 -19.86 -0.43
C VAL A 326 21.92 -18.41 0.06
N LYS A 327 22.06 -17.42 -0.82
CA LYS A 327 21.84 -15.99 -0.47
C LYS A 327 20.36 -15.58 -0.48
N ALA A 328 19.57 -16.03 -1.46
CA ALA A 328 18.13 -15.77 -1.56
C ALA A 328 17.30 -16.80 -0.79
N HIS A 329 16.48 -16.34 0.17
CA HIS A 329 15.57 -17.18 0.93
C HIS A 329 14.12 -16.71 0.71
N PRO A 330 13.51 -17.00 -0.46
CA PRO A 330 12.11 -16.68 -0.68
C PRO A 330 11.23 -17.49 0.28
N SER A 331 10.09 -16.92 0.66
CA SER A 331 9.04 -17.56 1.45
C SER A 331 8.40 -18.75 0.72
N GLY A 332 8.41 -18.71 -0.62
CA GLY A 332 7.85 -19.75 -1.47
C GLY A 332 7.98 -19.44 -2.95
N TYR A 333 7.31 -20.24 -3.78
CA TYR A 333 7.28 -20.11 -5.23
C TYR A 333 5.99 -20.67 -5.80
N TYR A 334 5.61 -20.23 -6.99
CA TYR A 334 4.58 -20.88 -7.78
C TYR A 334 5.16 -22.01 -8.60
N TYR A 335 4.41 -23.11 -8.67
CA TYR A 335 4.60 -24.16 -9.65
C TYR A 335 3.23 -24.68 -10.09
N LYS A 336 2.98 -24.73 -11.40
CA LYS A 336 1.67 -25.11 -11.97
C LYS A 336 0.51 -24.28 -11.40
N GLY A 337 0.75 -22.99 -11.15
CA GLY A 337 -0.23 -22.05 -10.63
C GLY A 337 -0.55 -22.18 -9.14
N ALA A 338 0.11 -23.10 -8.42
CA ALA A 338 -0.06 -23.29 -6.98
C ALA A 338 1.15 -22.81 -6.20
N TRP A 339 0.93 -22.09 -5.10
CA TRP A 339 1.98 -21.66 -4.19
C TRP A 339 2.55 -22.83 -3.38
N GLN A 340 3.88 -22.90 -3.32
CA GLN A 340 4.65 -23.87 -2.56
C GLN A 340 5.49 -23.11 -1.53
N ALA A 341 5.22 -23.32 -0.23
CA ALA A 341 6.00 -22.69 0.82
C ALA A 341 7.35 -23.40 1.04
N LEU A 342 8.37 -22.64 1.42
CA LEU A 342 9.73 -23.14 1.66
C LEU A 342 10.09 -23.19 3.16
N ASP A 343 9.19 -22.78 4.03
CA ASP A 343 9.35 -22.83 5.50
C ASP A 343 8.98 -24.20 6.11
N GLY A 344 8.73 -25.21 5.26
CA GLY A 344 8.29 -26.54 5.65
C GLY A 344 6.77 -26.70 5.74
N THR A 345 5.99 -25.62 5.57
CA THR A 345 4.53 -25.70 5.50
C THR A 345 4.11 -26.39 4.21
N ARG A 346 3.33 -27.47 4.32
CA ARG A 346 2.67 -28.07 3.16
C ARG A 346 1.43 -27.26 2.82
N VAL A 347 1.44 -26.59 1.66
CA VAL A 347 0.29 -25.81 1.18
C VAL A 347 -0.68 -26.73 0.45
N HIS A 348 -1.92 -26.77 0.90
CA HIS A 348 -3.01 -27.53 0.31
C HIS A 348 -3.86 -26.65 -0.58
N GLN A 349 -4.41 -27.22 -1.66
CA GLN A 349 -5.35 -26.51 -2.52
C GLN A 349 -6.77 -26.83 -2.08
N PHE A 350 -7.55 -25.79 -1.83
CA PHE A 350 -8.91 -25.93 -1.35
C PHE A 350 -9.93 -25.62 -2.45
N ASN A 351 -11.03 -26.38 -2.44
CA ASN A 351 -12.29 -26.08 -3.12
C ASN A 351 -13.38 -25.76 -2.07
N SER A 352 -14.53 -25.26 -2.50
CA SER A 352 -15.62 -24.84 -1.60
C SER A 352 -16.01 -25.87 -0.54
N SER A 353 -16.09 -27.16 -0.89
CA SER A 353 -16.43 -28.22 0.07
C SER A 353 -15.35 -28.40 1.13
N THR A 354 -14.09 -28.46 0.72
CA THR A 354 -12.95 -28.58 1.65
C THR A 354 -12.73 -27.34 2.50
N ILE A 355 -13.06 -26.14 1.99
CA ILE A 355 -13.05 -24.90 2.79
C ILE A 355 -14.13 -25.01 3.89
N SER A 356 -15.35 -25.39 3.53
CA SER A 356 -16.45 -25.53 4.49
C SER A 356 -16.12 -26.57 5.58
N GLN A 357 -15.59 -27.73 5.19
CA GLN A 357 -15.12 -28.76 6.14
C GLN A 357 -14.04 -28.22 7.08
N CYS A 358 -13.03 -27.53 6.53
CA CYS A 358 -11.95 -26.94 7.32
C CYS A 358 -12.46 -25.90 8.33
N LEU A 359 -13.38 -25.03 7.91
CA LEU A 359 -13.89 -23.95 8.75
C LEU A 359 -15.05 -24.37 9.66
N LYS A 360 -15.53 -25.61 9.57
CA LYS A 360 -16.65 -26.12 10.37
C LYS A 360 -16.42 -25.89 11.86
N GLY A 361 -17.37 -25.22 12.50
CA GLY A 361 -17.32 -24.88 13.92
C GLY A 361 -16.32 -23.78 14.30
N LYS A 362 -15.77 -23.04 13.33
CA LYS A 362 -14.75 -22.00 13.55
C LYS A 362 -15.28 -20.59 13.32
N ALA A 363 -14.68 -19.63 14.02
CA ALA A 363 -14.85 -18.20 13.81
C ALA A 363 -13.58 -17.59 13.23
N VAL A 364 -13.69 -16.92 12.08
CA VAL A 364 -12.62 -16.22 11.39
C VAL A 364 -12.82 -14.71 11.52
N HIS A 365 -11.97 -14.05 12.28
CA HIS A 365 -11.98 -12.61 12.50
C HIS A 365 -10.90 -11.91 11.68
N ILE A 366 -11.31 -11.10 10.71
CA ILE A 366 -10.41 -10.41 9.79
C ILE A 366 -10.37 -8.93 10.14
N TYR A 367 -9.18 -8.42 10.47
CA TYR A 367 -8.95 -7.02 10.84
C TYR A 367 -7.94 -6.36 9.92
N GLY A 368 -8.26 -5.21 9.35
CA GLY A 368 -7.27 -4.53 8.52
C GLY A 368 -7.77 -3.46 7.58
N ASP A 369 -7.14 -3.37 6.42
CA ASP A 369 -7.55 -2.47 5.35
C ASP A 369 -8.28 -3.21 4.22
N SER A 370 -8.54 -2.52 3.10
CA SER A 370 -9.24 -3.12 1.97
C SER A 370 -8.49 -4.30 1.35
N THR A 371 -7.18 -4.43 1.58
CA THR A 371 -6.40 -5.53 1.00
C THR A 371 -6.81 -6.84 1.65
N VAL A 372 -6.83 -6.92 2.98
CA VAL A 372 -7.28 -8.12 3.71
C VAL A 372 -8.79 -8.31 3.68
N ARG A 373 -9.58 -7.24 3.44
CA ARG A 373 -11.02 -7.38 3.17
C ARG A 373 -11.31 -8.31 1.99
N GLN A 374 -10.44 -8.39 0.98
CA GLN A 374 -10.60 -9.35 -0.13
C GLN A 374 -10.69 -10.81 0.33
N TRP A 375 -10.14 -11.16 1.50
CA TRP A 375 -10.25 -12.53 2.02
C TRP A 375 -11.65 -12.83 2.54
N TYR A 376 -12.31 -11.84 3.16
CA TYR A 376 -13.72 -11.93 3.50
C TYR A 376 -14.56 -12.13 2.23
N GLU A 377 -14.36 -11.25 1.24
CA GLU A 377 -15.09 -11.31 -0.04
C GLU A 377 -14.84 -12.62 -0.78
N TYR A 378 -13.61 -13.15 -0.75
CA TYR A 378 -13.30 -14.43 -1.37
C TYR A 378 -14.06 -15.58 -0.69
N LEU A 379 -14.07 -15.62 0.64
CA LEU A 379 -14.76 -16.68 1.39
C LEU A 379 -16.28 -16.62 1.19
N THR A 380 -16.90 -15.44 1.25
CA THR A 380 -18.36 -15.30 1.06
C THR A 380 -18.79 -15.60 -0.38
N ASN A 381 -17.96 -15.29 -1.37
CA ASN A 381 -18.24 -15.66 -2.76
C ASN A 381 -17.97 -17.15 -3.06
N SER A 382 -17.03 -17.78 -2.34
CA SER A 382 -16.62 -19.18 -2.61
C SER A 382 -17.48 -20.21 -1.88
N LEU A 383 -18.17 -19.82 -0.82
CA LEU A 383 -18.98 -20.70 0.02
C LEU A 383 -20.47 -20.36 -0.12
N PRO A 384 -21.28 -21.17 -0.81
CA PRO A 384 -22.68 -20.86 -1.07
C PRO A 384 -23.53 -20.78 0.21
N ASP A 385 -23.18 -21.53 1.25
CA ASP A 385 -23.92 -21.57 2.52
C ASP A 385 -23.46 -20.50 3.53
N LEU A 386 -22.35 -19.78 3.25
CA LEU A 386 -21.84 -18.69 4.08
C LEU A 386 -22.55 -17.38 3.71
N ASN A 387 -23.71 -17.17 4.31
CA ASN A 387 -24.58 -16.06 3.97
C ASN A 387 -24.17 -14.76 4.69
N GLU A 388 -24.01 -13.67 3.95
CA GLU A 388 -23.77 -12.35 4.53
C GLU A 388 -25.00 -11.87 5.32
N PHE A 389 -24.76 -11.41 6.56
CA PHE A 389 -25.75 -10.73 7.37
C PHE A 389 -25.55 -9.21 7.24
N ASP A 390 -26.55 -8.51 6.71
CA ASP A 390 -26.48 -7.07 6.49
C ASP A 390 -26.55 -6.31 7.83
N LEU A 391 -25.40 -5.77 8.24
CA LEU A 391 -25.25 -4.93 9.43
C LEU A 391 -25.60 -3.45 9.19
N LEU A 392 -26.13 -3.11 8.00
CA LEU A 392 -26.42 -1.75 7.55
C LEU A 392 -25.16 -0.85 7.57
N THR A 393 -24.01 -1.45 7.22
CA THR A 393 -22.71 -0.77 7.18
C THR A 393 -22.16 -0.74 5.77
N SER A 394 -21.18 0.15 5.51
CA SER A 394 -20.55 0.21 4.20
C SER A 394 -19.73 -1.06 3.94
N LYS A 395 -19.97 -1.69 2.78
CA LYS A 395 -19.15 -2.82 2.28
C LYS A 395 -17.66 -2.48 2.17
N GLN A 396 -17.30 -1.19 2.06
CA GLN A 396 -15.91 -0.75 1.98
C GLN A 396 -15.22 -0.81 3.36
N SER A 397 -15.89 -0.38 4.43
CA SER A 397 -15.31 -0.19 5.77
C SER A 397 -15.67 -1.27 6.78
N GLY A 398 -16.77 -1.99 6.56
CA GLY A 398 -17.38 -2.84 7.57
C GLY A 398 -17.91 -2.05 8.78
N PRO A 399 -18.23 -2.73 9.90
CA PRO A 399 -18.08 -4.18 10.10
C PRO A 399 -18.94 -5.00 9.15
N LEU A 400 -18.41 -6.13 8.68
CA LEU A 400 -19.10 -7.14 7.88
C LEU A 400 -19.17 -8.46 8.64
N MET A 401 -20.23 -9.24 8.38
CA MET A 401 -20.46 -10.53 9.00
C MET A 401 -21.12 -11.49 8.01
N ALA A 402 -20.64 -12.73 7.97
CA ALA A 402 -21.26 -13.83 7.26
C ALA A 402 -21.32 -15.08 8.14
N LEU A 403 -22.41 -15.84 7.99
CA LEU A 403 -22.71 -17.01 8.81
C LEU A 403 -23.16 -18.18 7.95
N ASP A 404 -22.50 -19.33 8.14
CA ASP A 404 -23.06 -20.64 7.80
C ASP A 404 -23.61 -21.24 9.09
N TYR A 405 -24.93 -21.24 9.24
CA TYR A 405 -25.60 -21.71 10.45
C TYR A 405 -25.44 -23.23 10.64
N VAL A 406 -25.46 -24.00 9.54
CA VAL A 406 -25.42 -25.47 9.57
C VAL A 406 -24.04 -25.96 9.99
N ASN A 407 -22.99 -25.42 9.37
CA ASN A 407 -21.61 -25.77 9.68
C ASN A 407 -21.02 -24.93 10.82
N LYS A 408 -21.78 -23.99 11.38
CA LYS A 408 -21.37 -23.10 12.48
C LYS A 408 -20.09 -22.31 12.13
N ILE A 409 -20.05 -21.76 10.93
CA ILE A 409 -18.92 -20.96 10.44
C ILE A 409 -19.28 -19.49 10.57
N LEU A 410 -18.46 -18.73 11.30
CA LEU A 410 -18.59 -17.28 11.39
C LEU A 410 -17.40 -16.63 10.70
N VAL A 411 -17.63 -15.71 9.77
CA VAL A 411 -16.57 -14.87 9.19
C VAL A 411 -16.93 -13.41 9.40
N THR A 412 -16.01 -12.63 9.96
CA THR A 412 -16.21 -11.19 10.19
C THR A 412 -15.07 -10.40 9.58
N PHE A 413 -15.37 -9.22 9.07
CA PHE A 413 -14.36 -8.23 8.69
C PHE A 413 -14.60 -6.92 9.42
N ARG A 414 -13.53 -6.28 9.90
CA ARG A 414 -13.58 -4.92 10.43
C ARG A 414 -12.34 -4.13 10.00
N SER A 415 -12.57 -2.90 9.55
CA SER A 415 -11.47 -2.03 9.17
C SER A 415 -10.68 -1.52 10.38
N HIS A 416 -9.40 -1.22 10.18
CA HIS A 416 -8.57 -0.60 11.20
C HIS A 416 -8.98 0.86 11.44
N GLY A 417 -8.74 1.38 12.65
CA GLY A 417 -9.02 2.78 13.01
C GLY A 417 -8.18 3.80 12.22
N PRO A 418 -8.33 5.11 12.51
CA PRO A 418 -7.59 6.16 11.82
C PRO A 418 -6.06 5.89 11.77
N PRO A 419 -5.36 6.21 10.66
CA PRO A 419 -5.76 7.04 9.52
C PRO A 419 -6.37 6.26 8.33
N ILE A 420 -7.45 5.50 8.55
CA ILE A 420 -8.21 4.81 7.48
C ILE A 420 -8.65 5.78 6.37
N ARG A 421 -8.35 5.45 5.11
CA ARG A 421 -8.51 6.34 3.94
C ARG A 421 -9.80 6.12 3.14
N PHE A 422 -10.83 5.56 3.78
CA PHE A 422 -12.13 5.35 3.15
C PHE A 422 -12.91 6.66 2.98
N ALA A 423 -14.07 6.57 2.34
CA ALA A 423 -15.05 7.65 2.27
C ALA A 423 -15.59 7.99 3.67
N SER A 424 -16.84 8.44 3.78
CA SER A 424 -17.45 8.72 5.09
C SER A 424 -17.80 7.44 5.84
N LEU A 425 -17.35 7.32 7.09
CA LEU A 425 -17.82 6.30 8.05
C LEU A 425 -18.21 6.92 9.40
N PRO A 426 -19.20 6.36 10.11
CA PRO A 426 -19.56 6.79 11.45
C PRO A 426 -18.39 6.64 12.43
N VAL A 427 -18.19 7.60 13.32
CA VAL A 427 -17.11 7.50 14.33
C VAL A 427 -17.32 6.34 15.31
N SER A 428 -18.57 5.92 15.53
CA SER A 428 -18.91 4.74 16.32
C SER A 428 -18.40 3.43 15.71
N GLN A 429 -17.96 3.45 14.45
CA GLN A 429 -17.34 2.30 13.77
C GLN A 429 -15.81 2.42 13.68
N LEU A 430 -15.21 3.48 14.22
CA LEU A 430 -13.75 3.61 14.28
C LEU A 430 -13.19 2.81 15.44
N HIS A 431 -12.73 1.60 15.14
CA HIS A 431 -12.13 0.71 16.11
C HIS A 431 -10.68 0.41 15.78
N TYR A 432 -9.81 0.45 16.80
CA TYR A 432 -8.44 0.01 16.64
C TYR A 432 -8.34 -1.50 16.76
N VAL A 433 -7.55 -2.13 15.89
CA VAL A 433 -7.39 -3.59 15.85
C VAL A 433 -6.98 -4.14 17.23
N ALA A 434 -6.05 -3.46 17.92
CA ALA A 434 -5.64 -3.87 19.27
C ALA A 434 -6.80 -3.89 20.29
N ASN A 435 -7.75 -2.94 20.20
CA ASN A 435 -8.91 -2.89 21.08
C ASN A 435 -9.88 -4.04 20.80
N GLU A 436 -10.09 -4.36 19.52
CA GLU A 436 -10.95 -5.47 19.10
C GLU A 436 -10.35 -6.81 19.51
N LEU A 437 -9.03 -6.97 19.34
CA LEU A 437 -8.32 -8.20 19.70
C LEU A 437 -8.45 -8.52 21.19
N ASP A 438 -8.51 -7.53 22.07
CA ASP A 438 -8.70 -7.77 23.51
C ASP A 438 -10.12 -8.27 23.85
N SER A 439 -11.10 -8.06 22.97
CA SER A 439 -12.48 -8.56 23.12
C SER A 439 -12.68 -9.95 22.50
N VAL A 440 -11.71 -10.46 21.74
CA VAL A 440 -11.76 -11.81 21.16
C VAL A 440 -11.56 -12.84 22.27
N ILE A 441 -12.51 -13.77 22.41
CA ILE A 441 -12.43 -14.89 23.37
C ILE A 441 -11.21 -15.77 23.08
N GLY A 442 -11.02 -16.13 21.80
CA GLY A 442 -9.94 -16.99 21.33
C GLY A 442 -10.24 -18.49 21.53
N GLY A 443 -9.25 -19.32 21.20
CA GLY A 443 -9.31 -20.78 21.36
C GLY A 443 -9.04 -21.53 20.06
N THR A 444 -9.09 -22.86 20.11
CA THR A 444 -8.79 -23.77 18.98
C THR A 444 -9.71 -23.59 17.77
N ASN A 445 -10.89 -23.00 17.98
CA ASN A 445 -11.86 -22.71 16.94
C ASN A 445 -11.84 -21.23 16.49
N THR A 446 -10.85 -20.44 16.92
CA THR A 446 -10.74 -19.03 16.56
C THR A 446 -9.53 -18.82 15.65
N VAL A 447 -9.78 -18.18 14.51
CA VAL A 447 -8.77 -17.71 13.57
C VAL A 447 -8.83 -16.20 13.53
N VAL A 448 -7.69 -15.55 13.68
CA VAL A 448 -7.54 -14.09 13.58
C VAL A 448 -6.61 -13.78 12.43
N VAL A 449 -7.07 -12.97 11.48
CA VAL A 449 -6.27 -12.49 10.35
C VAL A 449 -6.06 -10.98 10.48
N ILE A 450 -4.82 -10.54 10.34
CA ILE A 450 -4.45 -9.12 10.46
C ILE A 450 -3.69 -8.68 9.21
N GLY A 451 -4.19 -7.64 8.53
CA GLY A 451 -3.53 -7.00 7.39
C GLY A 451 -3.70 -5.49 7.40
N VAL A 452 -2.72 -4.78 7.99
CA VAL A 452 -2.78 -3.32 8.22
C VAL A 452 -1.53 -2.70 7.62
N TRP A 453 -1.63 -1.95 6.52
CA TRP A 453 -0.44 -1.26 5.96
C TRP A 453 -0.75 -0.11 4.99
N SER A 454 -1.75 -0.26 4.11
CA SER A 454 -1.94 0.57 2.91
C SER A 454 -2.29 2.04 3.17
N HIS A 455 -2.73 2.35 4.39
CA HIS A 455 -3.17 3.67 4.79
C HIS A 455 -2.11 4.50 5.54
N PHE A 456 -0.93 3.93 5.80
CA PHE A 456 0.12 4.54 6.63
C PHE A 456 1.26 5.17 5.83
N SER A 457 1.35 4.88 4.53
CA SER A 457 2.50 5.23 3.67
C SER A 457 2.81 6.72 3.52
N THR A 458 1.90 7.63 3.89
CA THR A 458 2.17 9.08 3.87
C THR A 458 2.84 9.61 5.12
N PHE A 459 2.72 8.89 6.23
CA PHE A 459 3.21 9.33 7.52
C PHE A 459 4.66 8.88 7.76
N PRO A 460 5.36 9.54 8.69
CA PRO A 460 6.60 9.03 9.24
C PRO A 460 6.38 7.61 9.77
N VAL A 461 7.41 6.80 9.65
CA VAL A 461 7.32 5.35 9.85
C VAL A 461 7.00 4.96 11.30
N GLU A 462 7.30 5.86 12.23
CA GLU A 462 6.99 5.84 13.66
C GLU A 462 5.49 5.63 13.91
N VAL A 463 4.63 6.27 13.10
CA VAL A 463 3.16 6.10 13.21
C VAL A 463 2.76 4.66 12.94
N TYR A 464 3.39 4.02 11.96
CA TYR A 464 3.14 2.63 11.62
C TYR A 464 3.74 1.66 12.63
N ILE A 465 4.94 1.94 13.13
CA ILE A 465 5.61 1.14 14.16
C ILE A 465 4.77 1.14 15.44
N ARG A 466 4.32 2.31 15.91
CA ARG A 466 3.40 2.43 17.05
C ARG A 466 2.16 1.56 16.87
N ARG A 467 1.51 1.67 15.70
CA ARG A 467 0.33 0.87 15.35
C ARG A 467 0.60 -0.63 15.50
N LEU A 468 1.69 -1.11 14.92
CA LEU A 468 2.03 -2.53 14.94
C LEU A 468 2.47 -3.01 16.32
N LEU A 469 3.17 -2.20 17.11
CA LEU A 469 3.54 -2.56 18.49
C LEU A 469 2.30 -2.72 19.37
N ASN A 470 1.31 -1.83 19.24
CA ASN A 470 0.03 -1.98 19.93
C ASN A 470 -0.72 -3.25 19.51
N ILE A 471 -0.74 -3.57 18.21
CA ILE A 471 -1.33 -4.81 17.71
C ILE A 471 -0.56 -6.03 18.24
N ARG A 472 0.78 -6.04 18.20
CA ARG A 472 1.63 -7.11 18.73
C ARG A 472 1.33 -7.35 20.21
N LYS A 473 1.27 -6.28 21.03
CA LYS A 473 0.93 -6.37 22.46
C LYS A 473 -0.44 -7.05 22.67
N ALA A 474 -1.45 -6.70 21.88
CA ALA A 474 -2.78 -7.32 21.94
C ALA A 474 -2.78 -8.78 21.48
N VAL A 475 -2.04 -9.11 20.42
CA VAL A 475 -1.84 -10.50 19.95
C VAL A 475 -1.17 -11.35 21.02
N VAL A 476 -0.13 -10.85 21.68
CA VAL A 476 0.54 -11.57 22.78
C VAL A 476 -0.41 -11.81 23.93
N ARG A 477 -1.25 -10.83 24.32
CA ARG A 477 -2.29 -11.03 25.34
C ARG A 477 -3.32 -12.07 24.92
N LEU A 478 -3.75 -12.08 23.66
CA LEU A 478 -4.69 -13.05 23.10
C LEU A 478 -4.12 -14.47 23.16
N LEU A 479 -2.90 -14.66 22.69
CA LEU A 479 -2.25 -15.97 22.71
C LEU A 479 -1.89 -16.44 24.12
N SER A 480 -1.63 -15.52 25.05
CA SER A 480 -1.43 -15.85 26.46
C SER A 480 -2.70 -16.40 27.11
N ARG A 481 -3.85 -15.74 26.90
CA ARG A 481 -5.13 -16.19 27.48
C ARG A 481 -5.79 -17.35 26.72
N ALA A 482 -5.51 -17.49 25.43
CA ALA A 482 -6.12 -18.48 24.55
C ALA A 482 -5.09 -19.02 23.54
N PRO A 483 -4.13 -19.85 23.98
CA PRO A 483 -2.99 -20.30 23.18
C PRO A 483 -3.36 -21.15 21.96
N GLY A 484 -4.57 -21.73 21.94
CA GLY A 484 -5.10 -22.46 20.78
C GLY A 484 -5.54 -21.57 19.61
N THR A 485 -5.53 -20.24 19.77
CA THR A 485 -5.95 -19.30 18.71
C THR A 485 -4.94 -19.28 17.57
N THR A 486 -5.40 -19.44 16.33
CA THR A 486 -4.54 -19.27 15.15
C THR A 486 -4.52 -17.79 14.76
N VAL A 487 -3.36 -17.14 14.81
CA VAL A 487 -3.19 -15.74 14.39
C VAL A 487 -2.33 -15.69 13.13
N VAL A 488 -2.84 -15.06 12.08
CA VAL A 488 -2.20 -14.95 10.77
C VAL A 488 -1.98 -13.48 10.41
N ILE A 489 -0.75 -13.14 10.05
CA ILE A 489 -0.35 -11.82 9.58
C ILE A 489 -0.22 -11.87 8.06
N ARG A 490 -0.83 -10.90 7.38
CA ARG A 490 -0.72 -10.72 5.93
C ARG A 490 0.22 -9.56 5.61
N THR A 491 1.16 -9.78 4.69
CA THR A 491 2.11 -8.75 4.23
C THR A 491 1.53 -7.78 3.20
N ALA A 492 2.31 -6.75 2.85
CA ALA A 492 1.93 -5.76 1.85
C ALA A 492 1.94 -6.32 0.41
N ASN A 493 1.36 -5.57 -0.53
CA ASN A 493 1.30 -5.96 -1.95
C ASN A 493 2.14 -5.00 -2.81
N PRO A 494 2.93 -5.47 -3.78
CA PRO A 494 3.38 -4.61 -4.88
C PRO A 494 2.19 -4.27 -5.78
N LYS A 495 2.26 -3.13 -6.47
CA LYS A 495 1.14 -2.62 -7.28
C LYS A 495 1.58 -1.81 -8.48
N GLU A 496 0.70 -1.70 -9.47
CA GLU A 496 0.75 -0.65 -10.48
C GLU A 496 0.76 0.73 -9.82
N MET A 497 1.37 1.70 -10.52
CA MET A 497 1.57 3.04 -9.99
C MET A 497 1.24 4.09 -11.04
N THR A 498 0.32 5.00 -10.72
CA THR A 498 0.28 6.35 -11.29
C THR A 498 1.05 7.31 -10.38
N LEU A 499 1.14 8.58 -10.77
CA LEU A 499 1.70 9.64 -9.91
C LEU A 499 1.02 9.65 -8.52
N TYR A 500 -0.31 9.57 -8.46
CA TYR A 500 -1.05 9.59 -7.19
C TYR A 500 -0.62 8.43 -6.28
N GLU A 501 -0.60 7.22 -6.83
CA GLU A 501 -0.16 6.02 -6.14
C GLU A 501 1.28 6.12 -5.64
N SER A 502 2.19 6.66 -6.45
CA SER A 502 3.60 6.80 -6.10
C SER A 502 3.80 7.71 -4.89
N LEU A 503 3.05 8.82 -4.83
CA LEU A 503 3.18 9.80 -3.74
C LEU A 503 2.49 9.36 -2.44
N THR A 504 1.54 8.42 -2.52
CA THR A 504 0.66 8.09 -1.39
C THR A 504 0.76 6.66 -0.87
N ASN A 505 1.16 5.71 -1.71
CA ASN A 505 1.30 4.28 -1.39
C ASN A 505 2.18 3.56 -2.44
N SER A 506 3.39 4.05 -2.72
CA SER A 506 4.32 3.39 -3.65
C SER A 506 4.81 2.04 -3.11
N ASP A 507 5.36 1.22 -4.01
CA ASP A 507 6.06 -0.01 -3.64
C ASP A 507 7.25 0.25 -2.71
N TRP A 508 7.93 1.40 -2.83
CA TRP A 508 9.01 1.77 -1.92
C TRP A 508 8.53 1.99 -0.49
N PHE A 509 7.40 2.69 -0.31
CA PHE A 509 6.78 2.80 1.01
C PHE A 509 6.33 1.43 1.51
N SER A 510 5.63 0.67 0.66
CA SER A 510 5.04 -0.63 1.00
C SER A 510 6.08 -1.64 1.45
N LEU A 511 7.24 -1.70 0.77
CA LEU A 511 8.35 -2.57 1.13
C LEU A 511 8.91 -2.25 2.52
N GLN A 512 9.04 -0.97 2.88
CA GLN A 512 9.47 -0.61 4.24
C GLN A 512 8.46 -1.09 5.30
N ARG A 513 7.16 -0.94 5.04
CA ARG A 513 6.09 -1.38 5.96
C ARG A 513 6.07 -2.90 6.07
N ASP A 514 6.33 -3.60 4.98
CA ASP A 514 6.46 -5.05 4.99
C ASP A 514 7.63 -5.53 5.86
N LYS A 515 8.82 -4.95 5.66
CA LYS A 515 10.01 -5.30 6.46
C LYS A 515 9.79 -5.06 7.96
N ILE A 516 9.17 -3.94 8.33
CA ILE A 516 8.81 -3.64 9.72
C ILE A 516 7.81 -4.65 10.27
N LEU A 517 6.76 -4.96 9.50
CA LEU A 517 5.74 -5.92 9.92
C LEU A 517 6.37 -7.27 10.25
N ARG A 518 7.26 -7.76 9.38
CA ARG A 518 7.98 -9.01 9.61
C ARG A 518 8.82 -8.95 10.88
N GLU A 519 9.62 -7.90 11.06
CA GLU A 519 10.50 -7.82 12.23
C GLU A 519 9.70 -7.70 13.54
N ILE A 520 8.65 -6.87 13.55
CA ILE A 520 7.75 -6.75 14.70
C ILE A 520 7.03 -8.05 15.01
N PHE A 521 6.83 -8.99 14.07
CA PHE A 521 6.18 -10.27 14.36
C PHE A 521 7.12 -11.49 14.40
N ARG A 522 8.40 -11.34 14.05
CA ARG A 522 9.39 -12.44 13.87
C ARG A 522 9.48 -13.41 15.04
N LYS A 523 9.30 -12.92 16.27
CA LYS A 523 9.37 -13.71 17.52
C LYS A 523 8.02 -13.75 18.25
N THR A 524 6.93 -13.80 17.51
CA THR A 524 5.58 -13.99 18.03
C THR A 524 5.04 -15.30 17.48
N ASN A 525 4.24 -16.03 18.25
CA ASN A 525 3.59 -17.27 17.79
C ASN A 525 2.44 -16.96 16.82
N VAL A 526 2.79 -16.44 15.64
CA VAL A 526 1.88 -16.11 14.53
C VAL A 526 2.34 -16.81 13.26
N ARG A 527 1.43 -16.97 12.30
CA ARG A 527 1.74 -17.41 10.93
C ARG A 527 1.78 -16.20 9.99
N LEU A 528 2.55 -16.30 8.91
CA LEU A 528 2.68 -15.24 7.91
C LEU A 528 2.18 -15.74 6.57
N VAL A 529 1.33 -14.96 5.90
CA VAL A 529 1.04 -15.12 4.48
C VAL A 529 1.77 -14.01 3.73
N ASP A 530 2.77 -14.42 2.96
CA ASP A 530 3.67 -13.52 2.23
C ASP A 530 3.04 -13.03 0.92
N ALA A 531 1.99 -12.22 1.04
CA ALA A 531 1.32 -11.58 -0.08
C ALA A 531 2.27 -10.81 -1.01
N TRP A 532 3.35 -10.21 -0.50
CA TRP A 532 4.33 -9.48 -1.30
C TRP A 532 5.01 -10.40 -2.32
N GLU A 533 5.62 -11.49 -1.85
CA GLU A 533 6.30 -12.44 -2.73
C GLU A 533 5.31 -13.25 -3.57
N MET A 534 4.14 -13.58 -3.02
CA MET A 534 3.08 -14.26 -3.76
C MET A 534 2.52 -13.43 -4.91
N ILE A 535 2.60 -12.10 -4.88
CA ILE A 535 2.21 -11.28 -6.03
C ILE A 535 3.40 -11.09 -6.97
N LEU A 536 4.59 -10.80 -6.43
CA LEU A 536 5.79 -10.59 -7.24
C LEU A 536 6.18 -11.82 -8.08
N ALA A 537 5.99 -13.02 -7.53
CA ALA A 537 6.26 -14.28 -8.22
C ALA A 537 5.17 -14.67 -9.22
N HIS A 538 3.97 -14.06 -9.16
CA HIS A 538 2.83 -14.47 -9.98
C HIS A 538 2.87 -13.83 -11.38
N HIS A 539 2.28 -14.51 -12.36
CA HIS A 539 2.26 -14.04 -13.75
C HIS A 539 1.26 -12.90 -14.02
N LEU A 540 0.27 -12.73 -13.14
CA LEU A 540 -0.72 -11.65 -13.25
C LEU A 540 -0.15 -10.28 -12.84
N PRO A 541 -0.74 -9.17 -13.31
CA PRO A 541 -0.25 -7.83 -13.02
C PRO A 541 -0.24 -7.51 -11.52
N HIS A 542 0.74 -6.70 -11.09
CA HIS A 542 0.81 -6.21 -9.72
C HIS A 542 -0.36 -5.25 -9.45
N LYS A 543 -1.29 -5.62 -8.58
CA LYS A 543 -2.43 -4.76 -8.20
C LYS A 543 -2.50 -4.65 -6.68
N LEU A 544 -2.86 -3.47 -6.17
CA LEU A 544 -3.12 -3.27 -4.74
C LEU A 544 -4.15 -4.29 -4.23
N HIS A 545 -5.16 -4.53 -5.06
CA HIS A 545 -6.18 -5.57 -4.91
C HIS A 545 -5.88 -6.65 -5.96
N PRO A 546 -5.08 -7.68 -5.64
CA PRO A 546 -4.73 -8.75 -6.58
C PRO A 546 -5.97 -9.51 -7.06
N GLU A 547 -5.82 -10.17 -8.20
CA GLU A 547 -6.87 -10.97 -8.83
C GLU A 547 -7.17 -12.26 -8.04
N SER A 548 -8.33 -12.85 -8.31
CA SER A 548 -8.89 -13.96 -7.53
C SER A 548 -7.95 -15.16 -7.42
N ASP A 549 -7.18 -15.49 -8.46
CA ASP A 549 -6.26 -16.63 -8.43
C ASP A 549 -5.13 -16.48 -7.40
N ILE A 550 -4.63 -15.25 -7.21
CA ILE A 550 -3.63 -14.96 -6.18
C ILE A 550 -4.31 -14.97 -4.81
N VAL A 551 -5.50 -14.38 -4.68
CA VAL A 551 -6.26 -14.38 -3.41
C VAL A 551 -6.58 -15.81 -2.99
N LYS A 552 -6.98 -16.68 -3.93
CA LYS A 552 -7.17 -18.11 -3.70
C LYS A 552 -5.93 -18.75 -3.12
N ASN A 553 -4.76 -18.53 -3.72
CA ASN A 553 -3.50 -19.09 -3.22
C ASN A 553 -3.19 -18.56 -1.79
N MET A 554 -3.46 -17.29 -1.50
CA MET A 554 -3.32 -16.74 -0.15
C MET A 554 -4.25 -17.44 0.86
N ILE A 555 -5.49 -17.75 0.44
CA ILE A 555 -6.47 -18.47 1.26
C ILE A 555 -6.08 -19.94 1.42
N ASP A 556 -5.53 -20.58 0.39
CA ASP A 556 -4.98 -21.93 0.45
C ASP A 556 -3.87 -22.01 1.53
N VAL A 557 -2.98 -21.01 1.59
CA VAL A 557 -1.96 -20.92 2.66
C VAL A 557 -2.60 -20.68 4.03
N LEU A 558 -3.56 -19.74 4.15
CA LEU A 558 -4.30 -19.51 5.40
C LEU A 558 -4.91 -20.80 5.94
N LEU A 559 -5.67 -21.52 5.11
CA LEU A 559 -6.40 -22.71 5.52
C LEU A 559 -5.45 -23.88 5.81
N SER A 560 -4.29 -23.94 5.16
CA SER A 560 -3.24 -24.91 5.50
C SER A 560 -2.66 -24.70 6.91
N PHE A 561 -2.70 -23.47 7.44
CA PHE A 561 -2.37 -23.21 8.85
C PHE A 561 -3.50 -23.56 9.81
N VAL A 562 -4.75 -23.45 9.37
CA VAL A 562 -5.95 -23.63 10.22
C VAL A 562 -6.32 -25.11 10.34
N CYS A 563 -6.12 -25.89 9.27
CA CYS A 563 -6.59 -27.28 9.14
C CYS A 563 -5.44 -28.18 8.66
N PRO A 564 -4.68 -28.81 9.56
CA PRO A 564 -3.67 -29.77 9.18
C PRO A 564 -4.30 -31.06 8.61
N VAL A 565 -3.53 -31.80 7.82
CA VAL A 565 -3.94 -32.99 7.03
C VAL A 565 -4.73 -34.04 7.82
N ALA A 566 -4.56 -34.14 9.14
CA ALA A 566 -5.29 -35.09 9.97
C ALA A 566 -6.81 -34.82 10.06
N ASP A 567 -7.27 -33.64 9.60
CA ASP A 567 -8.69 -33.24 9.61
C ASP A 567 -9.42 -33.50 8.28
N PHE A 568 -8.75 -34.14 7.30
CA PHE A 568 -9.30 -34.45 5.96
C PHE A 568 -9.52 -35.94 5.70
#